data_AF-A0A3M2FGB2-F1
#
_entry.id   AF-A0A3M2FGB2-F1
#
_cell.length_a   1.000
_cell.length_b   1.000
_cell.length_c   1.000
_cell.angle_alpha   90.00
_cell.angle_beta   90.00
_cell.angle_gamma   90.00
#
_symmetry.space_group_name_H-M   'P 1'
#
loop_
_entity.id
_entity.type
_entity.pdbx_description
1 polymer ?
#
loop_
_entity_poly.entity_id
_entity_poly.type
_entity_poly.pdbx_seq_one_letter_code
_entity_poly.pdbx_strand_id
1 'polypeptide(L)'
;MARGYLERIPPGRYQVSVKEFLSGDSGPFDLILDVRTPKEYAAGHIPGAINIPLRRLLSEPHAELRPEKKILVYCRSQKRSTHALVALRIAGFDNVWELRGGYRAWTSYGSSSFAPSGGKNASTGRKDEKKERSGRRGSEEEKGRRVRFGKPGTERGTRSGEEKPEEDEEPDFGC
;
A
#
# COMPACT_ATOMS: atom_id res chain seq x y z
N MET A 1 -3.97 32.91 -0.83
CA MET A 1 -3.47 31.84 0.06
C MET A 1 -2.50 30.86 -0.63
N ALA A 2 -2.65 30.51 -1.92
CA ALA A 2 -1.71 29.61 -2.62
C ALA A 2 -0.29 30.19 -2.89
N ARG A 3 -0.15 31.51 -2.94
CA ARG A 3 1.12 32.18 -3.29
C ARG A 3 2.22 32.02 -2.22
N GLY A 4 1.87 32.14 -0.94
CA GLY A 4 2.80 31.93 0.17
C GLY A 4 3.26 30.47 0.33
N TYR A 5 2.47 29.50 -0.14
CA TYR A 5 2.86 28.09 -0.17
C TYR A 5 3.93 27.83 -1.24
N LEU A 6 3.75 28.33 -2.46
CA LEU A 6 4.72 28.14 -3.56
C LEU A 6 6.09 28.78 -3.25
N GLU A 7 6.09 29.91 -2.54
CA GLU A 7 7.31 30.65 -2.18
C GLU A 7 8.09 30.01 -1.00
N ARG A 8 7.43 29.18 -0.17
CA ARG A 8 8.03 28.50 0.99
C ARG A 8 8.44 27.06 0.73
N ILE A 9 8.30 26.56 -0.49
CA ILE A 9 8.75 25.20 -0.82
C ILE A 9 10.27 25.22 -1.06
N PRO A 10 11.11 24.73 -0.13
CA PRO A 10 12.51 24.51 -0.43
C PRO A 10 12.68 23.66 -1.70
N PRO A 11 13.58 24.06 -2.61
CA PRO A 11 13.89 23.29 -3.79
C PRO A 11 14.64 22.02 -3.38
N GLY A 12 13.91 20.92 -3.25
CA GLY A 12 14.46 19.65 -2.80
C GLY A 12 13.34 18.77 -2.31
N ARG A 13 13.07 17.69 -3.05
CA ARG A 13 11.92 16.80 -2.88
C ARG A 13 11.78 16.45 -1.40
N TYR A 14 10.60 16.71 -0.84
CA TYR A 14 10.16 16.29 0.50
C TYR A 14 10.10 14.77 0.62
N GLN A 15 11.17 14.09 0.25
CA GLN A 15 11.32 12.67 0.09
C GLN A 15 12.52 12.27 0.92
N VAL A 16 12.34 11.23 1.71
CA VAL A 16 13.41 10.61 2.46
C VAL A 16 13.55 9.18 1.97
N SER A 17 14.76 8.75 1.63
CA SER A 17 15.03 7.35 1.33
C SER A 17 15.04 6.52 2.60
N VAL A 18 14.81 5.21 2.47
CA VAL A 18 14.86 4.30 3.62
C VAL A 18 16.24 4.34 4.29
N LYS A 19 17.32 4.51 3.51
CA LYS A 19 18.68 4.64 4.04
C LYS A 19 18.82 5.88 4.93
N GLU A 20 18.40 7.05 4.45
CA GLU A 20 18.48 8.34 5.20
C GLU A 20 17.55 8.37 6.42
N PHE A 21 16.43 7.65 6.35
CA PHE A 21 15.52 7.48 7.47
C PHE A 21 16.18 6.64 8.57
N LEU A 22 16.85 5.54 8.21
CA LEU A 22 17.50 4.65 9.18
C LEU A 22 18.83 5.18 9.72
N SER A 23 19.60 5.92 8.91
CA SER A 23 20.85 6.56 9.36
C SER A 23 20.61 7.75 10.29
N GLY A 24 19.39 8.30 10.30
CA GLY A 24 19.07 9.52 11.04
C GLY A 24 19.54 10.81 10.35
N ASP A 25 20.11 10.72 9.14
CA ASP A 25 20.56 11.89 8.36
C ASP A 25 19.40 12.83 8.02
N SER A 26 18.20 12.26 7.91
CA SER A 26 16.97 13.04 7.72
C SER A 26 16.51 13.78 8.98
N GLY A 27 17.14 13.58 10.14
CA GLY A 27 16.70 14.07 11.44
C GLY A 27 15.51 13.28 12.01
N PRO A 28 15.17 13.47 13.30
CA PRO A 28 14.07 12.75 13.92
C PRO A 28 12.72 13.13 13.32
N PHE A 29 11.82 12.16 13.20
CA PHE A 29 10.42 12.38 12.86
C PHE A 29 9.56 12.25 14.10
N ASP A 30 8.69 13.22 14.33
CA ASP A 30 7.76 13.22 15.47
C ASP A 30 6.60 12.26 15.25
N LEU A 31 6.25 12.01 13.99
CA LEU A 31 5.13 11.18 13.61
C LEU A 31 5.39 10.45 12.30
N ILE A 32 5.06 9.16 12.28
CA ILE A 32 5.08 8.35 11.06
C ILE A 32 3.63 8.00 10.71
N LEU A 33 3.20 8.34 9.50
CA LEU A 33 1.84 8.20 9.02
C LEU A 33 1.74 7.16 7.91
N ASP A 34 0.99 6.09 8.16
CA ASP A 34 0.63 5.09 7.17
C ASP A 34 -0.73 5.40 6.56
N VAL A 35 -0.76 5.78 5.28
CA VAL A 35 -2.01 6.11 4.56
C VAL A 35 -2.60 4.93 3.79
N ARG A 36 -2.14 3.72 4.06
CA ARG A 36 -2.70 2.47 3.51
C ARG A 36 -4.00 2.08 4.21
N THR A 37 -4.63 1.03 3.70
CA THR A 37 -5.81 0.44 4.34
C THR A 37 -5.44 -0.20 5.68
N PRO A 38 -6.37 -0.28 6.66
CA PRO A 38 -6.10 -0.91 7.95
C PRO A 38 -5.65 -2.38 7.81
N LYS A 39 -6.16 -3.10 6.80
CA LYS A 39 -5.74 -4.47 6.49
C LYS A 39 -4.26 -4.55 6.06
N GLU A 40 -3.80 -3.60 5.24
CA GLU A 40 -2.38 -3.53 4.85
C GLU A 40 -1.47 -3.17 6.03
N TYR A 41 -1.95 -2.31 6.95
CA TYR A 41 -1.23 -1.92 8.15
C TYR A 41 -1.12 -3.07 9.17
N ALA A 42 -2.21 -3.80 9.38
CA ALA A 42 -2.25 -4.98 10.27
C ALA A 42 -1.35 -6.12 9.78
N ALA A 43 -1.16 -6.25 8.46
CA ALA A 43 -0.24 -7.23 7.87
C ALA A 43 1.25 -6.86 8.08
N GLY A 44 1.54 -5.63 8.52
CA GLY A 44 2.89 -5.14 8.79
C GLY A 44 3.03 -3.67 8.42
N HIS A 45 3.74 -2.93 9.25
CA HIS A 45 3.94 -1.48 9.13
C HIS A 45 5.31 -1.06 9.69
N ILE A 46 5.69 0.19 9.45
CA ILE A 46 6.90 0.76 10.03
C ILE A 46 6.67 0.95 11.54
N PRO A 47 7.58 0.50 12.43
CA PRO A 47 7.40 0.66 13.86
C PRO A 47 7.12 2.10 14.28
N GLY A 48 6.14 2.30 15.16
CA GLY A 48 5.71 3.63 15.62
C GLY A 48 4.81 4.40 14.64
N ALA A 49 4.45 3.81 13.49
CA ALA A 49 3.52 4.43 12.57
C ALA A 49 2.07 4.39 13.06
N ILE A 50 1.34 5.48 12.87
CA ILE A 50 -0.12 5.53 13.04
C ILE A 50 -0.80 5.30 11.68
N ASN A 51 -1.94 4.60 11.67
CA ASN A 51 -2.70 4.37 10.43
C ASN A 51 -3.84 5.37 10.29
N ILE A 52 -3.74 6.26 9.30
CA ILE A 52 -4.86 7.11 8.86
C ILE A 52 -5.00 6.90 7.35
N PRO A 53 -5.94 6.04 6.91
CA PRO A 53 -6.11 5.75 5.49
C PRO A 53 -6.34 7.02 4.68
N LEU A 54 -5.78 7.10 3.46
CA LEU A 54 -5.84 8.31 2.63
C LEU A 54 -7.27 8.88 2.51
N ARG A 55 -8.29 8.03 2.34
CA ARG A 55 -9.68 8.47 2.22
C ARG A 55 -10.13 9.24 3.47
N ARG A 56 -9.79 8.73 4.65
CA ARG A 56 -10.09 9.33 5.95
C ARG A 56 -9.29 10.60 6.18
N LEU A 57 -8.00 10.57 5.79
CA LEU A 57 -7.10 11.73 5.86
C LEU A 57 -7.68 12.95 5.13
N LEU A 58 -8.36 12.72 4.00
CA LEU A 58 -8.92 13.77 3.16
C LEU A 58 -10.36 14.18 3.53
N SER A 59 -11.08 13.36 4.30
CA SER A 59 -12.51 13.57 4.56
C SER A 59 -12.80 14.34 5.84
N GLU A 60 -11.91 14.29 6.82
CA GLU A 60 -12.14 14.85 8.16
C GLU A 60 -10.86 15.48 8.72
N PRO A 61 -10.96 16.42 9.68
CA PRO A 61 -9.81 16.90 10.43
C PRO A 61 -9.29 15.83 11.40
N HIS A 62 -7.97 15.79 11.60
CA HIS A 62 -7.29 14.81 12.44
C HIS A 62 -6.62 15.51 13.62
N ALA A 63 -7.23 15.44 14.80
CA ALA A 63 -6.75 16.12 16.01
C ALA A 63 -5.40 15.57 16.51
N GLU A 64 -5.05 14.34 16.12
CA GLU A 64 -3.75 13.73 16.41
C GLU A 64 -2.61 14.37 15.60
N LEU A 65 -2.92 15.02 14.47
CA LEU A 65 -1.93 15.65 13.61
C LEU A 65 -1.72 17.10 14.07
N ARG A 66 -0.48 17.42 14.43
CA ARG A 66 -0.09 18.79 14.80
C ARG A 66 0.74 19.43 13.68
N PRO A 67 0.39 20.62 13.17
CA PRO A 67 1.08 21.28 12.05
C PRO A 67 2.56 21.54 12.28
N GLU A 68 2.97 21.72 13.55
CA GLU A 68 4.35 22.05 13.93
C GLU A 68 5.27 20.83 13.86
N LYS A 69 4.70 19.62 13.95
CA LYS A 69 5.44 18.36 14.00
C LYS A 69 5.99 17.98 12.63
N LYS A 70 7.15 17.33 12.63
CA LYS A 70 7.72 16.72 11.43
C LYS A 70 7.10 15.36 11.17
N ILE A 71 6.36 15.26 10.07
CA ILE A 71 5.56 14.07 9.73
C ILE A 71 6.22 13.34 8.56
N LEU A 72 6.45 12.03 8.71
CA LEU A 72 6.83 11.12 7.64
C LEU A 72 5.61 10.34 7.16
N VAL A 73 5.20 10.54 5.91
CA VAL A 73 4.05 9.87 5.31
C VAL A 73 4.51 8.78 4.36
N TYR A 74 3.90 7.61 4.43
CA TYR A 74 4.17 6.55 3.46
C TYR A 74 2.92 5.78 3.08
N CYS A 75 3.00 5.14 1.92
CA CYS A 75 2.02 4.17 1.47
C CYS A 75 2.71 2.94 0.91
N ARG A 76 2.02 2.09 0.14
CA ARG A 76 2.65 0.89 -0.43
C ARG A 76 3.78 1.20 -1.42
N SER A 77 3.59 2.17 -2.31
CA SER A 77 4.49 2.43 -3.46
C SER A 77 4.56 3.91 -3.83
N GLN A 78 4.49 4.80 -2.84
CA GLN A 78 4.56 6.26 -2.95
C GLN A 78 3.35 7.01 -3.57
N LYS A 79 2.53 6.40 -4.43
CA LYS A 79 1.42 7.09 -5.10
C LYS A 79 0.40 7.76 -4.15
N ARG A 80 -0.09 7.03 -3.14
CA ARG A 80 -1.09 7.55 -2.18
C ARG A 80 -0.48 8.57 -1.21
N SER A 81 0.78 8.36 -0.81
CA SER A 81 1.49 9.25 0.11
C SER A 81 1.80 10.59 -0.53
N THR A 82 2.04 10.66 -1.84
CA THR A 82 2.21 11.94 -2.53
C THR A 82 0.92 12.79 -2.46
N HIS A 83 -0.25 12.18 -2.64
CA HIS A 83 -1.53 12.89 -2.48
C HIS A 83 -1.73 13.36 -1.03
N ALA A 84 -1.44 12.51 -0.05
CA ALA A 84 -1.49 12.87 1.37
C ALA A 84 -0.54 14.04 1.70
N LEU A 85 0.69 14.02 1.17
CA LEU A 85 1.68 15.07 1.38
C LEU A 85 1.18 16.42 0.86
N VAL A 86 0.62 16.44 -0.35
CA VAL A 86 0.05 17.66 -0.94
C VAL A 86 -1.14 18.15 -0.11
N ALA A 87 -2.04 17.26 0.28
CA ALA A 87 -3.22 17.62 1.06
C ALA A 87 -2.85 18.19 2.44
N LEU A 88 -1.94 17.55 3.17
CA LEU A 88 -1.46 18.03 4.46
C LEU A 88 -0.77 19.39 4.31
N ARG A 89 0.04 19.59 3.27
CA ARG A 89 0.66 20.89 3.04
C ARG A 89 -0.34 22.00 2.74
N ILE A 90 -1.37 21.72 1.94
CA ILE A 90 -2.47 22.67 1.70
C ILE A 90 -3.22 22.99 3.01
N ALA A 91 -3.35 22.00 3.90
CA ALA A 91 -3.94 22.16 5.22
C ALA A 91 -3.05 22.91 6.24
N GLY A 92 -1.86 23.36 5.85
CA GLY A 92 -0.97 24.17 6.69
C GLY A 92 0.13 23.38 7.42
N PHE A 93 0.35 22.11 7.07
CA PHE A 93 1.46 21.34 7.61
C PHE A 93 2.74 21.63 6.82
N ASP A 94 3.67 22.38 7.40
CA ASP A 94 4.88 22.83 6.70
C ASP A 94 5.97 21.73 6.64
N ASN A 95 6.00 20.83 7.62
CA ASN A 95 7.06 19.83 7.84
C ASN A 95 6.66 18.40 7.46
N VAL A 96 6.04 18.23 6.29
CA VAL A 96 5.61 16.91 5.78
C VAL A 96 6.61 16.36 4.77
N TRP A 97 7.04 15.12 4.99
CA TRP A 97 7.96 14.35 4.17
C TRP A 97 7.33 13.03 3.76
N GLU A 98 7.70 12.47 2.61
CA GLU A 98 7.26 11.16 2.17
C GLU A 98 8.41 10.15 2.11
N LEU A 99 8.14 8.89 2.43
CA LEU A 99 9.13 7.82 2.29
C LEU A 99 9.24 7.38 0.83
N ARG A 100 10.42 7.56 0.23
CA ARG A 100 10.68 7.19 -1.17
C ARG A 100 10.54 5.68 -1.37
N GLY A 101 9.70 5.30 -2.33
CA GLY A 101 9.36 3.90 -2.61
C GLY A 101 8.39 3.25 -1.62
N GLY A 102 7.99 3.96 -0.55
CA GLY A 102 7.00 3.52 0.43
C GLY A 102 7.37 2.22 1.16
N TYR A 103 6.35 1.51 1.63
CA TYR A 103 6.49 0.27 2.40
C TYR A 103 7.24 -0.84 1.64
N ARG A 104 7.15 -0.87 0.30
CA ARG A 104 7.94 -1.83 -0.50
C ARG A 104 9.44 -1.60 -0.38
N ALA A 105 9.87 -0.34 -0.39
CA ALA A 105 11.27 -0.01 -0.21
C ALA A 105 11.72 -0.35 1.22
N TRP A 106 10.88 -0.08 2.22
CA TRP A 106 11.12 -0.46 3.61
C TRP A 106 11.35 -1.97 3.76
N THR A 107 10.42 -2.79 3.26
CA THR A 107 10.55 -4.26 3.34
C THR A 107 11.74 -4.79 2.55
N SER A 108 12.00 -4.23 1.36
CA SER A 108 13.15 -4.64 0.54
C SER A 108 14.48 -4.27 1.19
N TYR A 109 14.55 -3.14 1.88
CA TYR A 109 15.74 -2.74 2.61
C TYR A 109 15.99 -3.70 3.77
N GLY A 110 14.95 -4.07 4.53
CA GLY A 110 15.05 -5.10 5.57
C GLY A 110 15.51 -6.45 5.02
N SER A 111 14.97 -6.91 3.89
CA SER A 111 15.44 -8.15 3.27
C SER A 111 16.87 -8.07 2.74
N SER A 112 17.31 -6.90 2.26
CA SER A 112 18.65 -6.73 1.69
C SER A 112 19.73 -6.47 2.74
N SER A 113 19.40 -5.83 3.86
CA SER A 113 20.34 -5.60 4.97
C SER A 113 20.56 -6.85 5.82
N PHE A 114 19.64 -7.82 5.75
CA PHE A 114 19.79 -9.16 6.31
C PHE A 114 20.17 -10.23 5.27
N ALA A 115 20.29 -9.88 3.98
CA ALA A 115 20.78 -10.83 2.99
C ALA A 115 22.28 -11.07 3.24
N PRO A 116 22.74 -12.31 3.51
CA PRO A 116 24.17 -12.58 3.50
C PRO A 116 24.70 -12.23 2.12
N SER A 117 25.83 -11.51 2.08
CA SER A 117 26.50 -11.06 0.86
C SER A 117 26.94 -12.24 -0.01
N GLY A 118 26.00 -12.81 -0.76
CA GLY A 118 26.26 -13.78 -1.82
C GLY A 118 26.66 -13.03 -3.07
N GLY A 119 27.97 -12.86 -3.27
CA GLY A 119 28.55 -12.26 -4.47
C GLY A 119 28.02 -12.92 -5.73
N LYS A 120 27.58 -12.10 -6.70
CA LYS A 120 27.32 -12.54 -8.07
C LYS A 120 28.38 -11.95 -8.99
N ASN A 121 29.54 -12.60 -9.04
CA ASN A 121 30.44 -12.53 -10.18
C ASN A 121 29.85 -13.43 -11.30
N ALA A 122 28.88 -12.88 -12.03
CA ALA A 122 28.43 -13.44 -13.30
C ALA A 122 29.38 -12.95 -14.40
N SER A 123 30.51 -13.64 -14.54
CA SER A 123 31.33 -13.61 -15.75
C SER A 123 30.56 -14.32 -16.87
N THR A 124 29.87 -13.56 -17.72
CA THR A 124 29.24 -14.11 -18.92
C THR A 124 30.33 -14.34 -19.98
N GLY A 125 30.99 -15.50 -19.88
CA GLY A 125 31.83 -16.03 -20.94
C GLY A 125 30.97 -16.49 -22.11
N ARG A 126 31.25 -15.94 -23.29
CA ARG A 126 30.84 -16.47 -24.60
C ARG A 126 31.27 -17.94 -24.72
N LYS A 127 30.36 -18.81 -25.18
CA LYS A 127 30.71 -19.97 -26.02
C LYS A 127 29.63 -20.17 -27.08
N ASP A 128 30.04 -19.89 -28.30
CA ASP A 128 29.40 -20.29 -29.54
C ASP A 128 29.52 -21.81 -29.77
N GLU A 129 28.70 -22.31 -30.69
CA GLU A 129 28.89 -23.52 -31.53
C GLU A 129 28.42 -24.87 -30.91
N LYS A 130 27.65 -25.81 -31.52
CA LYS A 130 26.87 -25.97 -32.78
C LYS A 130 26.29 -27.39 -32.82
N LYS A 131 25.19 -27.54 -33.59
CA LYS A 131 24.56 -28.74 -34.20
C LYS A 131 24.97 -30.15 -33.74
N GLU A 132 23.97 -31.04 -33.59
CA GLU A 132 23.59 -32.01 -34.64
C GLU A 132 22.27 -32.77 -34.39
N ARG A 133 21.33 -32.54 -35.33
CA ARG A 133 20.41 -33.43 -36.08
C ARG A 133 19.93 -34.80 -35.56
N SER A 134 18.63 -35.02 -35.84
CA SER A 134 17.90 -36.28 -36.18
C SER A 134 17.34 -37.10 -35.01
N GLY A 135 16.13 -37.67 -35.02
CA GLY A 135 15.03 -37.72 -36.00
C GLY A 135 13.97 -38.78 -35.56
N ARG A 136 12.75 -38.69 -36.14
CA ARG A 136 11.66 -39.73 -36.22
C ARG A 136 10.98 -40.17 -34.91
N ARG A 137 9.77 -40.74 -34.86
CA ARG A 137 8.46 -40.69 -35.55
C ARG A 137 7.61 -41.76 -34.83
N GLY A 138 6.30 -41.51 -34.67
CA GLY A 138 5.25 -42.51 -34.38
C GLY A 138 5.09 -42.87 -32.89
N SER A 139 3.94 -43.32 -32.38
CA SER A 139 2.54 -43.44 -32.84
C SER A 139 1.74 -43.95 -31.62
N GLU A 140 0.40 -43.92 -31.75
CA GLU A 140 -0.60 -44.62 -30.93
C GLU A 140 -0.87 -44.07 -29.51
N GLU A 141 -2.01 -43.44 -29.22
CA GLU A 141 -3.39 -43.99 -29.26
C GLU A 141 -3.58 -45.12 -28.25
N GLU A 142 -4.36 -44.88 -27.20
CA GLU A 142 -5.63 -45.61 -26.96
C GLU A 142 -6.25 -45.34 -25.56
N LYS A 143 -7.54 -44.96 -25.59
CA LYS A 143 -8.69 -45.14 -24.64
C LYS A 143 -8.41 -45.03 -23.12
N GLY A 144 -9.17 -44.29 -22.31
CA GLY A 144 -10.56 -43.89 -22.40
C GLY A 144 -11.27 -44.27 -21.10
N ARG A 145 -11.81 -43.32 -20.34
CA ARG A 145 -13.00 -43.56 -19.50
C ARG A 145 -13.74 -42.27 -19.18
N ARG A 146 -14.78 -42.05 -19.97
CA ARG A 146 -15.90 -41.14 -19.72
C ARG A 146 -16.67 -41.67 -18.50
N VAL A 147 -16.86 -40.83 -17.47
CA VAL A 147 -18.02 -40.96 -16.58
C VAL A 147 -18.79 -39.66 -16.63
N ARG A 148 -20.09 -39.84 -16.84
CA ARG A 148 -21.12 -38.84 -17.10
C ARG A 148 -21.79 -38.44 -15.78
N PHE A 149 -22.20 -37.17 -15.77
CA PHE A 149 -23.45 -36.64 -15.22
C PHE A 149 -23.65 -36.57 -13.69
N GLY A 150 -23.97 -35.35 -13.25
CA GLY A 150 -24.47 -35.06 -11.90
C GLY A 150 -24.79 -33.58 -11.71
N LYS A 151 -25.86 -33.09 -12.34
CA LYS A 151 -26.65 -31.90 -11.94
C LYS A 151 -28.12 -32.24 -12.25
N PRO A 152 -29.16 -31.63 -11.65
CA PRO A 152 -29.23 -30.69 -10.51
C PRO A 152 -30.34 -31.06 -9.46
N GLY A 153 -30.38 -30.39 -8.31
CA GLY A 153 -31.53 -30.30 -7.39
C GLY A 153 -31.40 -28.97 -6.63
N THR A 154 -32.14 -27.87 -6.87
CA THR A 154 -33.57 -27.55 -6.77
C THR A 154 -34.26 -28.01 -5.49
N GLU A 155 -34.30 -27.12 -4.47
CA GLU A 155 -35.44 -26.80 -3.58
C GLU A 155 -35.17 -25.35 -3.07
N ARG A 156 -35.84 -24.29 -3.54
CA ARG A 156 -37.16 -23.74 -3.16
C ARG A 156 -37.48 -23.84 -1.66
N GLY A 157 -37.33 -22.71 -0.96
CA GLY A 157 -37.94 -22.42 0.33
C GLY A 157 -38.38 -20.96 0.37
N THR A 158 -39.67 -20.74 0.14
CA THR A 158 -40.41 -19.47 0.25
C THR A 158 -40.98 -19.30 1.66
N ARG A 159 -40.80 -18.13 2.30
CA ARG A 159 -41.72 -17.50 3.28
C ARG A 159 -41.13 -16.12 3.64
N SER A 160 -41.63 -14.98 3.16
CA SER A 160 -42.88 -14.26 3.51
C SER A 160 -43.00 -13.89 5.00
N GLY A 161 -43.16 -12.58 5.24
CA GLY A 161 -43.28 -11.88 6.52
C GLY A 161 -42.28 -10.71 6.50
N GLU A 162 -42.56 -9.50 6.01
CA GLU A 162 -43.74 -8.64 6.16
C GLU A 162 -44.10 -8.40 7.62
N GLU A 163 -43.47 -7.37 8.21
CA GLU A 163 -44.06 -6.44 9.19
C GLU A 163 -43.12 -5.23 9.39
N LYS A 164 -43.49 -4.11 8.77
CA LYS A 164 -43.39 -2.74 9.31
C LYS A 164 -44.84 -2.38 9.72
N PRO A 165 -45.13 -1.40 10.61
CA PRO A 165 -44.43 -0.12 10.78
C PRO A 165 -44.41 0.41 12.24
N GLU A 166 -44.16 1.71 12.40
CA GLU A 166 -44.52 2.56 13.56
C GLU A 166 -43.59 2.41 14.80
N GLU A 167 -43.14 3.45 15.50
CA GLU A 167 -43.62 4.82 15.68
C GLU A 167 -42.48 5.69 16.24
N ASP A 168 -42.68 6.97 16.01
CA ASP A 168 -42.11 8.19 16.57
C ASP A 168 -41.46 8.12 17.96
N GLU A 169 -40.31 8.79 18.12
CA GLU A 169 -40.10 9.70 19.27
C GLU A 169 -38.86 10.59 19.03
N GLU A 170 -39.10 11.76 18.44
CA GLU A 170 -38.30 12.93 18.78
C GLU A 170 -38.79 13.47 20.12
N PRO A 171 -37.88 13.84 21.03
CA PRO A 171 -38.16 14.93 21.93
C PRO A 171 -37.32 16.15 21.55
N ASP A 172 -38.00 17.11 20.94
CA ASP A 172 -37.71 18.53 21.02
C ASP A 172 -37.72 18.96 22.49
N PHE A 173 -36.59 19.47 22.97
CA PHE A 173 -36.54 20.37 24.11
C PHE A 173 -35.50 21.46 23.82
N GLY A 174 -35.99 22.55 23.23
CA GLY A 174 -35.25 23.79 23.08
C GLY A 174 -34.91 24.51 24.39
N CYS A 175 -33.91 25.39 24.31
CA CYS A 175 -34.07 26.84 24.47
C CYS A 175 -32.84 27.55 23.88
#